data_AF-A0A949HE61-F1
#
_entry.id   AF-A0A949HE61-F1
#
_cell.length_a   1.000
_cell.length_b   1.000
_cell.length_c   1.000
_cell.angle_alpha   90.00
_cell.angle_beta   90.00
_cell.angle_gamma   90.00
#
_symmetry.space_group_name_H-M   'P 1'
#
loop_
_entity.id
_entity.type
_entity.pdbx_description
1 polymer ?
#
loop_
_entity_poly.entity_id
_entity_poly.type
_entity_poly.pdbx_seq_one_letter_code
_entity_poly.pdbx_strand_id
1 'polypeptide(L)'
;MRVRAACWSVAIIGSAALAALIVPWWLQPVFRTHDESVRHVLQQRGVAFRGLGFTQSYEEYQTLRVYSASITVELVDGRQVHGWIGCENRDRDCFLELRAVGIVGQRLPDITPRRALPWLGALRRRWEALGAALGPAP
;
A
#
# COMPACT_ATOMS: atom_id res chain seq x y z
N MET A 1 -21.27 51.59 11.25
CA MET A 1 -20.65 50.54 12.11
C MET A 1 -21.11 49.17 11.63
N ARG A 2 -20.20 48.18 11.61
CA ARG A 2 -20.42 46.72 11.52
C ARG A 2 -20.86 46.10 10.17
N VAL A 3 -19.95 46.07 9.19
CA VAL A 3 -19.96 45.02 8.14
C VAL A 3 -18.51 44.65 7.77
N ARG A 4 -17.75 44.10 8.71
CA ARG A 4 -16.37 43.59 8.43
C ARG A 4 -16.13 42.14 8.89
N ALA A 5 -17.11 41.48 9.50
CA ALA A 5 -16.89 40.20 10.16
C ALA A 5 -17.31 38.95 9.36
N ALA A 6 -18.13 39.09 8.31
CA ALA A 6 -18.71 37.92 7.63
C ALA A 6 -17.81 37.32 6.53
N CYS A 7 -16.82 38.06 6.03
CA CYS A 7 -16.07 37.65 4.83
C CYS A 7 -14.87 36.73 5.13
N TRP A 8 -14.46 36.59 6.39
CA TRP A 8 -13.29 35.79 6.77
C TRP A 8 -13.61 34.32 7.04
N SER A 9 -14.86 33.96 7.32
CA SER A 9 -15.22 32.58 7.67
C SER A 9 -15.40 31.66 6.46
N VAL A 10 -15.80 32.20 5.30
CA VAL A 10 -16.10 31.39 4.10
C VAL A 10 -14.83 30.91 3.39
N ALA A 11 -13.76 31.70 3.43
CA ALA A 11 -12.49 31.37 2.78
C ALA A 11 -11.75 30.19 3.43
N ILE A 12 -11.88 30.03 4.75
CA ILE A 12 -11.19 28.98 5.52
C ILE A 12 -11.86 27.62 5.30
N ILE A 13 -13.20 27.58 5.26
CA ILE A 13 -13.98 26.34 5.09
C ILE A 13 -13.82 25.77 3.68
N GLY A 14 -13.80 26.61 2.64
CA GLY A 14 -13.56 26.18 1.27
C GLY A 14 -12.16 25.56 1.06
N SER A 15 -11.15 26.09 1.76
CA SER A 15 -9.77 25.60 1.68
C SER A 15 -9.59 24.23 2.36
N ALA A 16 -10.27 23.99 3.49
CA ALA A 16 -10.26 22.71 4.19
C ALA A 16 -10.97 21.58 3.42
N ALA A 17 -12.08 21.90 2.71
CA ALA A 17 -12.81 20.94 1.90
C ALA A 17 -12.00 20.47 0.66
N LEU A 18 -11.25 21.38 0.03
CA LEU A 18 -10.34 21.05 -1.07
C LEU A 18 -9.16 20.19 -0.59
N ALA A 19 -8.57 20.51 0.56
CA ALA A 19 -7.52 19.67 1.15
C ALA A 19 -8.04 18.26 1.47
N ALA A 20 -9.25 18.13 2.01
CA ALA A 20 -9.85 16.84 2.33
C ALA A 20 -10.11 15.94 1.08
N LEU A 21 -10.35 16.55 -0.09
CA LEU A 21 -10.57 15.81 -1.34
C LEU A 21 -9.26 15.33 -2.00
N ILE A 22 -8.14 16.04 -1.79
CA ILE A 22 -6.85 15.71 -2.44
C ILE A 22 -6.04 14.69 -1.62
N VAL A 23 -6.14 14.73 -0.29
CA VAL A 23 -5.43 13.82 0.63
C VAL A 23 -5.66 12.33 0.33
N PRO A 24 -6.89 11.81 0.11
CA PRO A 24 -7.09 10.38 -0.12
C PRO A 24 -6.50 9.88 -1.45
N TRP A 25 -6.31 10.75 -2.43
CA TRP A 25 -5.70 10.37 -3.72
C TRP A 25 -4.18 10.21 -3.63
N TRP A 26 -3.54 10.90 -2.69
CA TRP A 26 -2.09 10.80 -2.44
C TRP A 26 -1.70 9.67 -1.47
N LEU A 27 -2.63 9.17 -0.67
CA LEU A 27 -2.40 8.05 0.25
C LEU A 27 -2.76 6.69 -0.35
N GLN A 28 -2.45 6.47 -1.63
CA GLN A 28 -2.53 5.11 -2.17
C GLN A 28 -1.58 4.20 -1.36
N PRO A 29 -2.06 3.04 -0.88
CA PRO A 29 -1.21 2.11 -0.14
C PRO A 29 -0.07 1.66 -1.04
N VAL A 30 1.17 1.94 -0.60
CA VAL A 30 2.36 1.47 -1.32
C VAL A 30 2.70 0.08 -0.79
N PHE A 31 2.57 -0.92 -1.64
CA PHE A 31 2.94 -2.30 -1.32
C PHE A 31 4.43 -2.51 -1.58
N ARG A 32 5.13 -2.98 -0.55
CA ARG A 32 6.57 -3.27 -0.60
C ARG A 32 6.88 -4.74 -0.82
N THR A 33 5.92 -5.61 -0.51
CA THR A 33 6.10 -7.06 -0.59
C THR A 33 4.85 -7.72 -1.18
N HIS A 34 5.05 -8.91 -1.76
CA HIS A 34 3.95 -9.76 -2.22
C HIS A 34 3.00 -10.10 -1.07
N ASP A 35 3.54 -10.32 0.13
CA ASP A 35 2.79 -10.54 1.36
C ASP A 35 1.79 -9.42 1.67
N GLU A 36 2.22 -8.15 1.65
CA GLU A 36 1.32 -7.01 1.86
C GLU A 36 0.22 -6.92 0.81
N SER A 37 0.56 -7.16 -0.47
CA SER A 37 -0.40 -7.13 -1.57
C SER A 37 -1.48 -8.24 -1.43
N VAL A 38 -1.06 -9.44 -1.03
CA VAL A 38 -1.97 -10.58 -0.82
C VAL A 38 -2.86 -10.34 0.39
N ARG A 39 -2.31 -9.87 1.52
CA ARG A 39 -3.11 -9.51 2.69
C ARG A 39 -4.20 -8.50 2.35
N HIS A 40 -3.86 -7.49 1.56
CA HIS A 40 -4.81 -6.46 1.15
C HIS A 40 -5.97 -7.04 0.34
N VAL A 41 -5.67 -7.88 -0.65
CA VAL A 41 -6.70 -8.53 -1.46
C VAL A 41 -7.56 -9.47 -0.62
N LEU A 42 -6.98 -10.23 0.30
CA LEU A 42 -7.73 -11.10 1.21
C LEU A 42 -8.69 -10.30 2.11
N GLN A 43 -8.21 -9.17 2.66
CA GLN A 43 -9.04 -8.26 3.45
C GLN A 43 -10.17 -7.66 2.62
N GLN A 44 -9.89 -7.19 1.39
CA GLN A 44 -10.90 -6.66 0.48
C GLN A 44 -11.98 -7.69 0.12
N ARG A 45 -11.59 -8.96 -0.01
CA ARG A 45 -12.50 -10.08 -0.29
C ARG A 45 -13.22 -10.61 0.95
N GLY A 46 -12.96 -10.04 2.14
CA GLY A 46 -13.56 -10.50 3.39
C GLY A 46 -13.07 -11.88 3.85
N VAL A 47 -11.92 -12.34 3.36
CA VAL A 47 -11.32 -13.61 3.76
C VAL A 47 -10.57 -13.39 5.08
N ALA A 48 -11.07 -13.99 6.15
CA ALA A 48 -10.43 -13.92 7.46
C ALA A 48 -9.29 -14.93 7.55
N PHE A 49 -8.06 -14.44 7.73
CA PHE A 49 -6.85 -15.25 7.84
C PHE A 49 -6.02 -14.89 9.07
N ARG A 50 -5.24 -15.87 9.55
CA ARG A 50 -4.28 -15.76 10.66
C ARG A 50 -2.84 -15.61 10.18
N GLY A 51 -2.49 -16.31 9.11
CA GLY A 51 -1.11 -16.38 8.62
C GLY A 51 -1.02 -16.60 7.12
N LEU A 52 0.12 -16.19 6.55
CA LEU A 52 0.50 -16.43 5.16
C LEU A 52 1.88 -17.08 5.15
N GLY A 53 2.00 -18.18 4.43
CA GLY A 53 3.26 -18.85 4.11
C GLY A 53 3.55 -18.72 2.63
N PHE A 54 4.76 -18.34 2.28
CA PHE A 54 5.24 -18.30 0.90
C PHE A 54 6.30 -19.39 0.72
N THR A 55 6.09 -20.24 -0.27
CA THR A 55 7.10 -21.21 -0.71
C THR A 55 7.42 -20.87 -2.14
N GLN A 56 8.59 -20.27 -2.35
CA GLN A 56 9.05 -19.92 -3.69
C GLN A 56 9.28 -21.22 -4.47
N SER A 57 8.60 -21.37 -5.62
CA SER A 57 9.00 -22.35 -6.63
C SER A 57 10.26 -21.78 -7.30
N TYR A 58 11.41 -22.40 -7.11
CA TYR A 58 12.68 -21.94 -7.69
C TYR A 58 12.63 -21.95 -9.22
N GLU A 59 13.33 -20.99 -9.82
CA GLU A 59 13.41 -20.73 -11.27
C GLU A 59 13.95 -21.94 -12.05
N GLU A 60 13.11 -22.62 -12.83
CA GLU A 60 13.61 -23.51 -13.89
C GLU A 60 14.05 -22.71 -15.13
N TYR A 61 13.84 -21.38 -15.15
CA TYR A 61 14.18 -20.52 -16.27
C TYR A 61 14.64 -19.13 -15.80
N GLN A 62 15.94 -18.95 -15.55
CA GLN A 62 16.58 -17.64 -15.28
C GLN A 62 16.38 -16.59 -16.40
N THR A 63 15.72 -16.96 -17.50
CA THR A 63 15.45 -16.11 -18.67
C THR A 63 14.02 -15.55 -18.69
N LEU A 64 13.09 -16.07 -17.86
CA LEU A 64 11.71 -15.59 -17.83
C LEU A 64 11.56 -14.45 -16.80
N ARG A 65 10.98 -13.32 -17.22
CA ARG A 65 10.61 -12.19 -16.33
C ARG A 65 9.44 -12.52 -15.39
N VAL A 66 9.00 -13.78 -15.38
CA VAL A 66 7.81 -14.26 -14.70
C VAL A 66 8.20 -14.74 -13.31
N TYR A 67 7.59 -14.16 -12.28
CA TYR A 67 7.73 -14.62 -10.89
C TYR A 67 6.55 -15.52 -10.55
N SER A 68 6.79 -16.68 -9.95
CA SER A 68 5.74 -17.54 -9.41
C SER A 68 6.11 -18.07 -8.04
N ALA A 69 5.14 -18.14 -7.15
CA ALA A 69 5.31 -18.78 -5.84
C ALA A 69 4.04 -19.50 -5.41
N SER A 70 4.22 -20.60 -4.68
CA SER A 70 3.13 -21.27 -3.99
C SER A 70 2.86 -20.52 -2.69
N ILE A 71 1.58 -20.37 -2.36
CA ILE A 71 1.15 -19.72 -1.12
C ILE A 71 0.29 -20.66 -0.31
N THR A 72 0.44 -20.58 1.01
CA THR A 72 -0.42 -21.25 1.98
C THR A 72 -1.03 -20.19 2.88
N VAL A 73 -2.35 -20.20 2.99
CA VAL A 73 -3.10 -19.25 3.82
C VAL A 73 -3.76 -20.02 4.96
N GLU A 74 -3.40 -19.66 6.18
CA GLU A 74 -4.06 -20.18 7.37
C GLU A 74 -5.28 -19.31 7.67
N LEU A 75 -6.47 -19.87 7.54
CA LEU A 75 -7.73 -19.20 7.83
C LEU A 75 -7.96 -19.11 9.35
N VAL A 76 -8.81 -18.18 9.79
CA VAL A 76 -9.14 -18.03 11.22
C VAL A 76 -9.83 -19.26 11.82
N ASP A 77 -10.53 -20.04 10.99
CA ASP A 77 -11.16 -21.31 11.35
C ASP A 77 -10.17 -22.48 11.49
N GLY A 78 -8.88 -22.23 11.26
CA GLY A 78 -7.80 -23.22 11.35
C GLY A 78 -7.59 -24.03 10.08
N ARG A 79 -8.39 -23.84 9.03
CA ARG A 79 -8.14 -24.48 7.74
C ARG A 79 -6.94 -23.86 7.04
N GLN A 80 -6.19 -24.67 6.31
CA GLN A 80 -5.16 -24.19 5.39
C GLN A 80 -5.67 -24.24 3.96
N VAL A 81 -5.43 -23.15 3.23
CA VAL A 81 -5.77 -23.02 1.82
C VAL A 81 -4.49 -22.83 1.04
N HIS A 82 -4.27 -23.72 0.07
CA HIS A 82 -3.16 -23.61 -0.86
C HIS A 82 -3.58 -22.87 -2.12
N GLY A 83 -2.65 -22.07 -2.64
CA GLY A 83 -2.84 -21.29 -3.84
C GLY A 83 -1.51 -20.97 -4.49
N TRP A 84 -1.54 -20.08 -5.46
CA TRP A 84 -0.34 -19.58 -6.10
C TRP A 84 -0.47 -18.12 -6.47
N ILE A 85 0.68 -17.47 -6.54
CA ILE A 85 0.86 -16.12 -7.06
C ILE A 85 1.72 -16.22 -8.31
N GLY A 86 1.33 -15.48 -9.34
CA GLY A 86 2.10 -15.30 -10.56
C GLY A 86 2.22 -13.82 -10.89
N CYS A 87 3.36 -13.38 -11.39
CA CYS A 87 3.57 -12.03 -11.90
C CYS A 87 4.21 -12.10 -13.27
N GLU A 88 3.62 -11.43 -14.25
CA GLU A 88 4.13 -11.41 -15.62
C GLU A 88 5.45 -10.65 -15.73
N ASN A 89 5.66 -9.66 -14.85
CA ASN A 89 6.86 -8.83 -14.84
C ASN A 89 7.38 -8.61 -13.42
N ARG A 90 7.93 -9.68 -12.81
CA ARG A 90 8.49 -9.79 -11.45
C ARG A 90 7.61 -9.22 -10.33
N ASP A 91 7.49 -7.91 -10.26
CA ASP A 91 6.82 -7.13 -9.21
C ASP A 91 5.55 -6.43 -9.73
N ARG A 92 5.19 -6.64 -11.00
CA ARG A 92 4.05 -6.03 -11.67
C ARG A 92 3.18 -7.06 -12.38
N ASP A 93 1.94 -6.65 -12.62
CA ASP A 93 0.94 -7.47 -13.31
C ASP A 93 0.78 -8.82 -12.59
N CYS A 94 0.80 -8.76 -11.26
CA CYS A 94 0.67 -9.90 -10.38
C CYS A 94 -0.79 -10.33 -10.25
N PHE A 95 -1.02 -11.62 -10.10
CA PHE A 95 -2.33 -12.20 -9.89
C PHE A 95 -2.29 -13.33 -8.86
N LEU A 96 -3.43 -13.53 -8.23
CA LEU A 96 -3.64 -14.42 -7.11
C LEU A 96 -4.69 -15.48 -7.45
N GLU A 97 -4.36 -16.74 -7.19
CA GLU A 97 -5.31 -17.86 -7.24
C GLU A 97 -5.37 -18.57 -5.89
N LEU A 98 -6.52 -18.47 -5.21
CA LEU A 98 -6.92 -19.33 -4.11
C LEU A 98 -8.33 -19.88 -4.39
N ARG A 99 -8.37 -20.98 -5.14
CA ARG A 99 -9.64 -21.57 -5.61
C ARG A 99 -10.56 -22.01 -4.47
N ALA A 100 -9.99 -22.48 -3.36
CA ALA A 100 -10.77 -22.96 -2.21
C ALA A 100 -11.56 -21.86 -1.49
N VAL A 101 -11.23 -20.59 -1.71
CA VAL A 101 -11.96 -19.41 -1.19
C VAL A 101 -12.55 -18.56 -2.32
N GLY A 102 -12.65 -19.11 -3.54
CA GLY A 102 -13.28 -18.44 -4.67
C GLY A 102 -12.47 -17.31 -5.31
N ILE A 103 -11.16 -17.22 -5.01
CA ILE A 103 -10.27 -16.24 -5.63
C ILE A 103 -9.60 -16.90 -6.84
N VAL A 104 -9.91 -16.43 -8.05
CA VAL A 104 -9.37 -16.95 -9.31
C VAL A 104 -8.88 -15.79 -10.16
N GLY A 105 -7.59 -15.77 -10.48
CA GLY A 105 -6.97 -14.75 -11.34
C GLY A 105 -7.12 -13.32 -10.81
N GLN A 106 -7.25 -13.13 -9.50
CA GLN A 106 -7.47 -11.82 -8.92
C GLN A 106 -6.20 -10.98 -9.05
N ARG A 107 -6.29 -9.83 -9.72
CA ARG A 107 -5.15 -8.91 -9.79
C ARG A 107 -4.72 -8.45 -8.40
N LEU A 108 -3.42 -8.52 -8.17
CA LEU A 108 -2.74 -7.95 -7.02
C LEU A 108 -2.25 -6.55 -7.39
N PRO A 109 -2.22 -5.61 -6.43
CA PRO A 109 -1.61 -4.32 -6.66
C PRO A 109 -0.10 -4.47 -6.88
N ASP A 110 0.44 -3.68 -7.82
CA ASP A 110 1.85 -3.71 -8.17
C ASP A 110 2.73 -3.34 -6.98
N ILE A 111 3.83 -4.06 -6.82
CA ILE A 111 4.85 -3.74 -5.83
C ILE A 111 5.68 -2.60 -6.42
N THR A 112 5.48 -1.41 -5.87
CA THR A 112 6.22 -0.22 -6.29
C THR A 112 7.30 0.08 -5.24
N PRO A 113 8.60 -0.10 -5.54
CA PRO A 113 9.63 0.42 -4.66
C PRO A 113 9.43 1.93 -4.56
N ARG A 114 9.24 2.45 -3.33
CA ARG A 114 9.08 3.88 -3.07
C ARG A 114 10.25 4.62 -3.70
N ARG A 115 10.05 5.29 -4.84
CA ARG A 115 11.00 6.27 -5.33
C ARG A 115 10.91 7.42 -4.34
N ALA A 116 11.81 7.45 -3.36
CA ALA A 116 11.91 8.57 -2.45
C ALA A 116 12.08 9.82 -3.32
N LEU A 117 11.06 10.68 -3.36
CA LEU A 117 11.16 11.90 -4.15
C LEU A 117 12.31 12.69 -3.53
N PRO A 118 13.35 13.05 -4.30
CA PRO A 118 14.56 13.66 -3.73
C PRO A 118 14.25 14.95 -2.98
N TRP A 119 13.18 15.65 -3.37
CA TRP A 119 12.68 16.84 -2.68
C TRP A 119 12.07 16.57 -1.29
N LEU A 120 11.42 15.42 -1.06
CA LEU A 120 10.92 15.03 0.27
C LEU A 120 12.07 14.81 1.26
N GLY A 121 13.18 14.24 0.78
CA GLY A 121 14.41 14.12 1.57
C GLY A 121 15.01 15.48 1.92
N ALA A 122 15.00 16.44 0.98
CA ALA A 122 15.46 17.81 1.23
C ALA A 122 14.56 18.54 2.24
N LEU A 123 13.24 18.37 2.14
CA LEU A 123 12.27 18.98 3.03
C LEU A 123 12.39 18.45 4.46
N ARG A 124 12.57 17.13 4.62
CA ARG A 124 12.82 16.50 5.93
C ARG A 124 14.11 17.02 6.57
N ARG A 125 15.22 17.04 5.84
CA ARG A 125 16.50 17.58 6.34
C ARG A 125 16.38 19.03 6.78
N ARG A 126 15.64 19.83 6.04
CA ARG A 126 15.40 21.25 6.36
C ARG A 126 14.52 21.42 7.61
N TRP A 127 13.53 20.54 7.80
CA TRP A 127 12.72 20.50 9.02
C TRP A 127 13.52 20.06 10.25
N GLU A 128 14.36 19.03 10.13
CA GLU A 128 15.26 18.58 11.20
C GLU A 128 16.27 19.68 11.58
N ALA A 129 16.82 20.39 10.59
CA ALA A 129 17.70 21.54 10.83
C ALA A 129 16.99 22.70 11.53
N LEU A 130 15.72 22.97 11.20
CA LEU A 130 14.91 23.98 11.87
C LEU A 130 14.54 23.56 13.30
N GLY A 131 14.19 22.29 13.51
CA GLY A 131 13.93 21.74 14.85
C GLY A 131 15.17 21.79 15.75
N ALA A 132 16.35 21.49 15.21
CA ALA A 132 17.61 21.61 15.93
C ALA A 132 17.99 23.07 16.22
N ALA A 133 17.67 24.01 15.31
CA ALA A 133 17.91 25.43 15.50
C ALA A 133 16.98 26.08 16.54
N LEU A 134 15.80 25.51 16.76
CA LEU A 134 14.83 26.01 17.75
C LEU A 134 15.09 25.49 19.17
N GLY A 135 15.96 24.48 19.33
CA GLY A 135 16.36 23.91 20.62
C GLY A 135 15.19 23.27 21.40
N PRO A 136 15.46 22.38 22.38
CA PRO A 136 14.44 22.05 23.36
C PRO A 136 14.10 23.31 24.16
N ALA A 137 12.82 23.66 24.23
CA ALA A 137 12.36 24.69 25.14
C ALA A 137 12.79 24.34 26.58
N PRO A 138 13.25 25.31 27.38
CA PRO A 138 13.74 25.09 28.74
C PRO A 138 12.67 24.49 29.67
#